data_AF-A0A5E6QH00-F1
#
_entry.id   AF-A0A5E6QH00-F1
#
_cell.length_a   1.000
_cell.length_b   1.000
_cell.length_c   1.000
_cell.angle_alpha   90.00
_cell.angle_beta   90.00
_cell.angle_gamma   90.00
#
_symmetry.space_group_name_H-M   'P 1'
#
loop_
_entity.id
_entity.type
_entity.pdbx_description
1 polymer ?
#
loop_
_entity_poly.entity_id
_entity_poly.type
_entity_poly.pdbx_seq_one_letter_code
_entity_poly.pdbx_strand_id
1 'polypeptide(L)'
;MARTNMDTKDSAADSRERAVATKPPAPEMLWPKEGIEHDGGFVRCAGTCLEGAVVQMLILPDTTWKDVPAIGTNWSLTLEKMVPGVQRLHVRQILDAAISDPTPVREIIVREPSSNVPPPVVTLPLVNSLMPINQEVRFEGTCEPGASVYIRDVDETLIGEASVTGTTWSFEHIWTSSEVVYIKIVQSVSNVLSDPTERWIGVGLGNDRIEVTVTEPEAENVNVPFGGYLDLEGTCTPCSNAGSVIQVEIVRIGLYTGYVVGNRWVVRRVGPFTSRPPEFERLMVYVQDGAEKRIPSRRVPLFVTTEPVGVKPPPPSIRVPVSGGTYPIGGMAIDGICEVGATVELLDERGVKLNDALVVDNKWYTSFTWGPGVHRIKAWQKKGDIVSEPSVLVEFTVTP
;
A
#
# COMPACT_ATOMS: atom_id res chain seq x y z
N MET A 1 -23.74 40.48 52.92
CA MET A 1 -22.44 40.68 52.23
C MET A 1 -21.41 39.86 52.99
N ALA A 2 -20.39 39.19 52.46
CA ALA A 2 -20.06 38.64 51.14
C ALA A 2 -18.54 38.33 51.18
N ARG A 3 -18.12 37.07 50.91
CA ARG A 3 -16.72 36.65 50.58
C ARG A 3 -15.68 36.84 51.72
N THR A 4 -14.51 36.21 51.85
CA THR A 4 -13.74 35.05 51.27
C THR A 4 -12.57 34.78 52.29
N ASN A 5 -11.65 33.80 52.23
CA ASN A 5 -11.21 32.78 51.25
C ASN A 5 -10.46 31.62 51.97
N MET A 6 -9.98 30.60 51.23
CA MET A 6 -8.90 29.63 51.59
C MET A 6 -9.19 28.64 52.76
N ASP A 7 -8.70 27.40 52.78
CA ASP A 7 -7.94 26.59 51.81
C ASP A 7 -8.24 25.10 52.04
N THR A 8 -8.48 24.32 50.98
CA THR A 8 -8.24 22.86 51.00
C THR A 8 -7.64 22.45 49.65
N LYS A 9 -6.33 22.21 49.68
CA LYS A 9 -5.49 21.90 48.54
C LYS A 9 -5.19 20.40 48.56
N ASP A 10 -6.02 19.60 47.88
CA ASP A 10 -5.72 18.22 47.51
C ASP A 10 -6.64 17.78 46.36
N SER A 11 -6.17 17.95 45.12
CA SER A 11 -6.68 17.24 43.94
C SER A 11 -5.60 17.15 42.87
N ALA A 12 -5.76 16.22 41.93
CA ALA A 12 -4.82 15.89 40.86
C ALA A 12 -3.51 15.18 41.29
N ALA A 13 -3.60 14.23 42.22
CA ALA A 13 -2.71 13.08 42.23
C ALA A 13 -3.37 11.91 41.46
N ASP A 14 -2.76 11.59 40.33
CA ASP A 14 -2.79 10.27 39.66
C ASP A 14 -4.15 9.60 39.35
N SER A 15 -4.80 10.09 38.29
CA SER A 15 -5.78 9.31 37.51
C SER A 15 -5.35 9.22 36.04
N ARG A 16 -4.09 8.87 35.79
CA ARG A 16 -3.71 8.27 34.49
C ARG A 16 -4.12 6.81 34.50
N GLU A 17 -5.43 6.60 34.40
CA GLU A 17 -6.02 5.32 34.06
C GLU A 17 -5.38 4.86 32.75
N ARG A 18 -4.42 3.94 32.85
CA ARG A 18 -3.90 3.23 31.68
C ARG A 18 -5.09 2.49 31.10
N ALA A 19 -5.65 3.00 30.02
CA ALA A 19 -6.57 2.25 29.18
C ALA A 19 -5.86 0.93 28.84
N VAL A 20 -6.31 -0.16 29.47
CA VAL A 20 -5.84 -1.49 29.15
C VAL A 20 -6.34 -1.73 27.73
N ALA A 21 -5.43 -1.73 26.76
CA ALA A 21 -5.75 -1.94 25.36
C ALA A 21 -6.56 -3.23 25.26
N THR A 22 -7.87 -3.10 25.00
CA THR A 22 -8.79 -4.23 24.99
C THR A 22 -8.38 -5.14 23.85
N LYS A 23 -8.07 -6.39 24.18
CA LYS A 23 -7.61 -7.40 23.24
C LYS A 23 -8.55 -7.42 22.03
N PRO A 24 -8.06 -7.25 20.78
CA PRO A 24 -8.94 -7.26 19.63
C PRO A 24 -9.59 -8.65 19.48
N PRO A 25 -10.82 -8.73 18.93
CA PRO A 25 -11.43 -10.01 18.54
C PRO A 25 -10.51 -10.79 17.59
N ALA A 26 -10.70 -12.10 17.50
CA ALA A 26 -10.08 -12.88 16.44
C ALA A 26 -10.61 -12.38 15.07
N PRO A 27 -9.77 -12.37 14.01
CA PRO A 27 -10.24 -12.16 12.64
C PRO A 27 -11.08 -13.37 12.20
N GLU A 28 -11.89 -13.23 11.16
CA GLU A 28 -12.67 -14.35 10.62
C GLU A 28 -11.88 -15.07 9.52
N MET A 29 -12.02 -16.40 9.45
CA MET A 29 -11.59 -17.22 8.31
C MET A 29 -12.83 -17.72 7.57
N LEU A 30 -13.10 -17.12 6.41
CA LEU A 30 -14.22 -17.49 5.55
C LEU A 30 -13.87 -18.65 4.63
N TRP A 31 -12.61 -18.72 4.19
CA TRP A 31 -12.05 -19.81 3.38
C TRP A 31 -10.66 -20.20 3.87
N PRO A 32 -10.26 -21.48 3.77
CA PRO A 32 -11.08 -22.62 3.33
C PRO A 32 -12.22 -22.96 4.33
N LYS A 33 -13.18 -23.81 3.94
CA LYS A 33 -14.20 -24.34 4.88
C LYS A 33 -13.63 -25.44 5.76
N GLU A 34 -14.24 -25.65 6.92
CA GLU A 34 -13.89 -26.76 7.81
C GLU A 34 -14.13 -28.11 7.13
N GLY A 35 -13.16 -29.03 7.25
CA GLY A 35 -13.26 -30.40 6.74
C GLY A 35 -13.27 -30.52 5.22
N ILE A 36 -12.96 -29.45 4.47
CA ILE A 36 -12.94 -29.52 3.01
C ILE A 36 -11.76 -30.37 2.52
N GLU A 37 -12.03 -31.26 1.57
CA GLU A 37 -11.00 -31.96 0.82
C GLU A 37 -10.52 -31.09 -0.33
N HIS A 38 -9.20 -31.07 -0.55
CA HIS A 38 -8.55 -30.17 -1.49
C HIS A 38 -7.57 -30.91 -2.39
N ASP A 39 -7.56 -30.53 -3.67
CA ASP A 39 -7.01 -31.33 -4.76
C ASP A 39 -5.49 -31.12 -4.96
N GLY A 40 -4.74 -30.74 -3.91
CA GLY A 40 -3.28 -30.59 -3.95
C GLY A 40 -2.71 -29.35 -4.69
N GLY A 41 -3.52 -28.65 -5.49
CA GLY A 41 -3.15 -27.39 -6.17
C GLY A 41 -3.13 -26.16 -5.24
N PHE A 42 -3.57 -25.00 -5.76
CA PHE A 42 -3.65 -23.75 -4.99
C PHE A 42 -4.79 -23.76 -3.98
N VAL A 43 -4.50 -23.54 -2.69
CA VAL A 43 -5.50 -23.33 -1.62
C VAL A 43 -5.68 -21.83 -1.40
N ARG A 44 -6.88 -21.31 -1.62
CA ARG A 44 -7.21 -19.94 -1.20
C ARG A 44 -7.59 -19.90 0.27
N CYS A 45 -6.99 -18.97 1.01
CA CYS A 45 -7.34 -18.62 2.37
C CYS A 45 -7.76 -17.16 2.40
N ALA A 46 -8.95 -16.85 2.91
CA ALA A 46 -9.47 -15.49 2.92
C ALA A 46 -10.45 -15.26 4.07
N GLY A 47 -10.61 -14.00 4.46
CA GLY A 47 -11.57 -13.60 5.48
C GLY A 47 -11.52 -12.13 5.83
N THR A 48 -12.10 -11.79 6.99
CA THR A 48 -12.25 -10.42 7.47
C THR A 48 -11.30 -10.15 8.65
N CYS A 49 -10.92 -8.88 8.81
CA CYS A 49 -10.10 -8.37 9.91
C CYS A 49 -10.57 -6.96 10.28
N LEU A 50 -10.04 -6.43 11.39
CA LEU A 50 -10.20 -5.02 11.72
C LEU A 50 -9.38 -4.15 10.77
N GLU A 51 -9.89 -2.94 10.50
CA GLU A 51 -9.19 -1.96 9.68
C GLU A 51 -7.87 -1.54 10.34
N GLY A 52 -6.80 -1.48 9.55
CA GLY A 52 -5.45 -1.17 10.02
C GLY A 52 -4.73 -2.30 10.78
N ALA A 53 -5.36 -3.46 10.98
CA ALA A 53 -4.73 -4.58 11.67
C ALA A 53 -3.75 -5.36 10.79
N VAL A 54 -2.63 -5.79 11.37
CA VAL A 54 -1.73 -6.78 10.76
C VAL A 54 -2.30 -8.17 11.02
N VAL A 55 -2.64 -8.90 9.96
CA VAL A 55 -3.15 -10.27 10.05
C VAL A 55 -1.99 -11.25 9.94
N GLN A 56 -2.02 -12.33 10.73
CA GLN A 56 -1.00 -13.37 10.72
C GLN A 56 -1.63 -14.76 10.68
N MET A 57 -1.01 -15.69 9.94
CA MET A 57 -1.43 -17.08 9.82
C MET A 57 -0.37 -18.04 10.39
N LEU A 58 -0.84 -19.16 10.93
CA LEU A 58 -0.04 -20.30 11.36
C LEU A 58 -0.55 -21.57 10.68
N ILE A 59 0.36 -22.38 10.15
CA ILE A 59 0.06 -23.68 9.52
C ILE A 59 0.74 -24.76 10.37
N LEU A 60 -0.03 -25.46 11.19
CA LEU A 60 0.54 -26.49 12.08
C LEU A 60 1.08 -27.67 11.24
N PRO A 61 2.22 -28.29 11.63
CA PRO A 61 2.89 -28.14 12.93
C PRO A 61 3.95 -27.03 13.02
N ASP A 62 4.05 -26.08 12.08
CA ASP A 62 4.90 -24.89 12.28
C ASP A 62 4.49 -24.15 13.56
N THR A 63 5.46 -23.51 14.22
CA THR A 63 5.26 -22.64 15.38
C THR A 63 5.43 -21.15 15.04
N THR A 64 5.77 -20.84 13.79
CA THR A 64 6.05 -19.48 13.30
C THR A 64 4.83 -18.87 12.61
N TRP A 65 4.30 -17.81 13.23
CA TRP A 65 3.29 -16.95 12.62
C TRP A 65 3.89 -16.15 11.46
N LYS A 66 3.20 -16.13 10.31
CA LYS A 66 3.60 -15.41 9.09
C LYS A 66 2.57 -14.32 8.81
N ASP A 67 3.02 -13.09 8.53
CA ASP A 67 2.13 -12.00 8.12
C ASP A 67 1.42 -12.37 6.82
N VAL A 68 0.13 -12.03 6.70
CA VAL A 68 -0.65 -12.25 5.48
C VAL A 68 -1.15 -10.92 4.89
N PRO A 69 -1.30 -10.82 3.55
CA PRO A 69 -1.85 -9.64 2.91
C PRO A 69 -3.22 -9.23 3.46
N ALA A 70 -3.32 -7.99 3.93
CA ALA A 70 -4.56 -7.37 4.37
C ALA A 70 -4.67 -5.96 3.78
N ILE A 71 -5.88 -5.58 3.35
CA ILE A 71 -6.20 -4.22 2.89
C ILE A 71 -7.56 -3.85 3.47
N GLY A 72 -7.62 -2.77 4.25
CA GLY A 72 -8.79 -2.38 5.03
C GLY A 72 -9.25 -3.50 5.97
N THR A 73 -10.50 -3.96 5.82
CA THR A 73 -11.13 -5.00 6.64
C THR A 73 -11.07 -6.41 6.04
N ASN A 74 -10.31 -6.64 4.97
CA ASN A 74 -10.21 -7.94 4.31
C ASN A 74 -8.76 -8.43 4.25
N TRP A 75 -8.58 -9.74 4.32
CA TRP A 75 -7.29 -10.40 4.11
C TRP A 75 -7.43 -11.58 3.14
N SER A 76 -6.37 -11.88 2.40
CA SER A 76 -6.32 -12.99 1.44
C SER A 76 -4.89 -13.50 1.27
N LEU A 77 -4.73 -14.82 1.18
CA LEU A 77 -3.48 -15.50 0.89
C LEU A 77 -3.76 -16.73 0.03
N THR A 78 -2.93 -17.00 -0.97
CA THR A 78 -2.95 -18.28 -1.67
C THR A 78 -1.79 -19.12 -1.17
N LEU A 79 -2.07 -20.34 -0.70
CA LEU A 79 -1.06 -21.33 -0.32
C LEU A 79 -0.80 -22.25 -1.51
N GLU A 80 0.47 -22.43 -1.84
CA GLU A 80 0.92 -23.27 -2.95
C GLU A 80 1.59 -24.54 -2.41
N LYS A 81 1.42 -25.68 -3.11
CA LYS A 81 2.17 -26.92 -2.86
C LYS A 81 2.09 -27.38 -1.41
N MET A 82 0.89 -27.29 -0.83
CA MET A 82 0.60 -27.78 0.51
C MET A 82 0.91 -29.27 0.60
N VAL A 83 1.47 -29.70 1.73
CA VAL A 83 1.80 -31.12 1.96
C VAL A 83 0.49 -31.92 2.06
N PRO A 84 0.39 -33.11 1.46
CA PRO A 84 -0.76 -33.99 1.64
C PRO A 84 -1.04 -34.36 3.11
N GLY A 85 -2.27 -34.80 3.36
CA GLY A 85 -2.80 -35.14 4.67
C GLY A 85 -3.58 -34.00 5.32
N VAL A 86 -3.80 -34.15 6.62
CA VAL A 86 -4.56 -33.20 7.44
C VAL A 86 -3.73 -31.96 7.72
N GLN A 87 -4.18 -30.81 7.20
CA GLN A 87 -3.56 -29.50 7.41
C GLN A 87 -4.41 -28.68 8.38
N ARG A 88 -3.76 -27.95 9.29
CA ARG A 88 -4.43 -27.20 10.36
C ARG A 88 -3.99 -25.75 10.38
N LEU A 89 -4.95 -24.85 10.16
CA LEU A 89 -4.71 -23.43 10.01
C LEU A 89 -5.24 -22.65 11.22
N HIS A 90 -4.51 -21.62 11.64
CA HIS A 90 -5.02 -20.57 12.52
C HIS A 90 -4.71 -19.20 11.94
N VAL A 91 -5.56 -18.23 12.21
CA VAL A 91 -5.31 -16.81 11.91
C VAL A 91 -5.49 -15.98 13.18
N ARG A 92 -4.70 -14.92 13.33
CA ARG A 92 -4.84 -13.91 14.39
C ARG A 92 -4.60 -12.52 13.81
N GLN A 93 -4.91 -11.47 14.55
CA GLN A 93 -4.61 -10.09 14.14
C GLN A 93 -3.93 -9.30 15.25
N ILE A 94 -3.21 -8.26 14.85
CA ILE A 94 -2.52 -7.31 15.72
C ILE A 94 -3.02 -5.91 15.36
N LEU A 95 -3.60 -5.20 16.34
CA LEU A 95 -4.06 -3.82 16.20
C LEU A 95 -3.54 -3.02 17.41
N ASP A 96 -2.96 -1.85 17.17
CA ASP A 96 -2.36 -1.00 18.22
C ASP A 96 -1.42 -1.76 19.19
N ALA A 97 -0.61 -2.65 18.62
CA ALA A 97 0.27 -3.61 19.30
C ALA A 97 -0.41 -4.65 20.22
N ALA A 98 -1.75 -4.64 20.33
CA ALA A 98 -2.51 -5.69 21.00
C ALA A 98 -2.78 -6.87 20.06
N ILE A 99 -2.52 -8.10 20.51
CA ILE A 99 -2.66 -9.33 19.73
C ILE A 99 -3.98 -10.01 20.10
N SER A 100 -4.79 -10.39 19.10
CA SER A 100 -6.05 -11.12 19.29
C SER A 100 -5.83 -12.54 19.83
N ASP A 101 -6.91 -13.20 20.26
CA ASP A 101 -6.89 -14.66 20.27
C ASP A 101 -6.79 -15.19 18.82
N PRO A 102 -6.17 -16.35 18.62
CA PRO A 102 -6.25 -17.01 17.32
C PRO A 102 -7.68 -17.49 17.06
N THR A 103 -8.04 -17.65 15.79
CA THR A 103 -9.23 -18.41 15.39
C THR A 103 -9.20 -19.82 16.00
N PRO A 104 -10.37 -20.48 16.13
CA PRO A 104 -10.41 -21.93 16.20
C PRO A 104 -9.53 -22.57 15.12
N VAL A 105 -9.04 -23.79 15.39
CA VAL A 105 -8.34 -24.59 14.37
C VAL A 105 -9.28 -24.74 13.17
N ARG A 106 -8.80 -24.42 11.97
CA ARG A 106 -9.45 -24.84 10.72
C ARG A 106 -8.74 -26.10 10.24
N GLU A 107 -9.43 -27.23 10.24
CA GLU A 107 -8.90 -28.46 9.63
C GLU A 107 -9.33 -28.55 8.16
N ILE A 108 -8.37 -28.86 7.28
CA ILE A 108 -8.60 -29.20 5.87
C ILE A 108 -7.82 -30.45 5.51
N ILE A 109 -8.26 -31.16 4.47
CA ILE A 109 -7.60 -32.38 4.00
C ILE A 109 -7.01 -32.09 2.62
N VAL A 110 -5.69 -32.02 2.52
CA VAL A 110 -5.01 -31.96 1.22
C VAL A 110 -4.80 -33.39 0.74
N ARG A 111 -5.37 -33.77 -0.40
CA ARG A 111 -5.27 -35.16 -0.88
C ARG A 111 -3.84 -35.50 -1.29
N GLU A 112 -3.47 -36.78 -1.16
CA GLU A 112 -2.26 -37.30 -1.78
C GLU A 112 -2.41 -37.32 -3.31
N PRO A 113 -1.39 -36.90 -4.07
CA PRO A 113 -1.43 -36.94 -5.52
C PRO A 113 -1.69 -38.35 -6.06
N SER A 114 -2.61 -38.46 -7.00
CA SER A 114 -3.08 -39.74 -7.53
C SER A 114 -2.15 -40.27 -8.61
N SER A 115 -1.17 -41.07 -8.20
CA SER A 115 -0.20 -41.69 -9.12
C SER A 115 -0.82 -42.70 -10.11
N ASN A 116 -2.05 -43.15 -9.87
CA ASN A 116 -2.69 -44.24 -10.61
C ASN A 116 -3.80 -43.77 -11.56
N VAL A 117 -4.27 -42.51 -11.45
CA VAL A 117 -5.27 -41.92 -12.35
C VAL A 117 -4.69 -40.63 -12.92
N PRO A 118 -4.26 -40.61 -14.20
CA PRO A 118 -3.74 -39.41 -14.84
C PRO A 118 -4.72 -38.22 -14.74
N PRO A 119 -4.25 -36.97 -14.72
CA PRO A 119 -5.13 -35.80 -14.84
C PRO A 119 -5.87 -35.78 -16.19
N PRO A 120 -7.10 -35.23 -16.27
CA PRO A 120 -7.77 -35.06 -17.54
C PRO A 120 -7.02 -34.02 -18.38
N VAL A 121 -6.80 -34.30 -19.67
CA VAL A 121 -6.22 -33.32 -20.58
C VAL A 121 -7.31 -32.32 -20.96
N VAL A 122 -6.99 -31.03 -20.93
CA VAL A 122 -7.89 -29.94 -21.33
C VAL A 122 -7.30 -29.26 -22.56
N THR A 123 -7.95 -29.43 -23.72
CA THR A 123 -7.54 -28.86 -25.01
C THR A 123 -8.14 -27.48 -25.25
N LEU A 124 -9.36 -27.23 -24.76
CA LEU A 124 -9.98 -25.91 -24.74
C LEU A 124 -10.65 -25.63 -23.39
N PRO A 125 -10.74 -24.35 -22.98
CA PRO A 125 -9.97 -23.23 -23.50
C PRO A 125 -8.48 -23.39 -23.14
N LEU A 126 -7.60 -22.71 -23.88
CA LEU A 126 -6.18 -22.67 -23.55
C LEU A 126 -5.96 -21.89 -22.24
N VAL A 127 -4.87 -22.18 -21.53
CA VAL A 127 -4.48 -21.42 -20.33
C VAL A 127 -4.35 -19.93 -20.68
N ASN A 128 -4.93 -19.07 -19.84
CA ASN A 128 -5.02 -17.61 -20.01
C ASN A 128 -5.82 -17.13 -21.24
N SER A 129 -6.77 -17.94 -21.73
CA SER A 129 -7.71 -17.50 -22.77
C SER A 129 -8.68 -16.45 -22.26
N LEU A 130 -9.20 -15.63 -23.18
CA LEU A 130 -10.19 -14.61 -22.91
C LEU A 130 -11.54 -15.00 -23.50
N MET A 131 -12.60 -14.80 -22.73
CA MET A 131 -13.94 -15.32 -22.99
C MET A 131 -15.01 -14.23 -22.85
N PRO A 132 -16.08 -14.26 -23.65
CA PRO A 132 -17.22 -13.36 -23.50
C PRO A 132 -18.07 -13.72 -22.27
N ILE A 133 -18.69 -12.68 -21.70
CA ILE A 133 -19.75 -12.80 -20.68
C ILE A 133 -21.10 -13.13 -21.33
N ASN A 134 -22.01 -13.79 -20.60
CA ASN A 134 -23.36 -14.15 -21.06
C ASN A 134 -23.38 -15.01 -22.34
N GLN A 135 -22.33 -15.81 -22.56
CA GLN A 135 -22.22 -16.80 -23.63
C GLN A 135 -21.69 -18.11 -23.06
N GLU A 136 -21.92 -19.21 -23.77
CA GLU A 136 -21.42 -20.53 -23.40
C GLU A 136 -19.91 -20.60 -23.63
N VAL A 137 -19.16 -20.76 -22.54
CA VAL A 137 -17.72 -21.04 -22.58
C VAL A 137 -17.54 -22.55 -22.48
N ARG A 138 -16.96 -23.12 -23.52
CA ARG A 138 -16.76 -24.57 -23.67
C ARG A 138 -15.38 -25.00 -23.19
N PHE A 139 -15.39 -25.95 -22.27
CA PHE A 139 -14.24 -26.74 -21.84
C PHE A 139 -14.31 -28.12 -22.48
N GLU A 140 -13.19 -28.62 -22.97
CA GLU A 140 -13.11 -29.97 -23.54
C GLU A 140 -11.70 -30.54 -23.51
N GLY A 141 -11.62 -31.85 -23.70
CA GLY A 141 -10.38 -32.56 -23.95
C GLY A 141 -10.54 -34.07 -23.80
N THR A 142 -9.52 -34.74 -23.26
CA THR A 142 -9.50 -36.20 -23.11
C THR A 142 -9.42 -36.65 -21.66
N CYS A 143 -9.99 -37.82 -21.39
CA CYS A 143 -10.08 -38.47 -20.09
C CYS A 143 -9.82 -39.97 -20.24
N GLU A 144 -9.63 -40.66 -19.11
CA GLU A 144 -9.49 -42.11 -19.06
C GLU A 144 -10.83 -42.81 -19.42
N PRO A 145 -10.80 -44.03 -19.98
CA PRO A 145 -12.01 -44.77 -20.33
C PRO A 145 -12.91 -45.00 -19.12
N GLY A 146 -14.18 -44.57 -19.23
CA GLY A 146 -15.17 -44.74 -18.15
C GLY A 146 -14.99 -43.77 -16.97
N ALA A 147 -14.21 -42.72 -17.12
CA ALA A 147 -14.10 -41.66 -16.12
C ALA A 147 -15.36 -40.77 -16.04
N SER A 148 -15.60 -40.18 -14.87
CA SER A 148 -16.40 -38.95 -14.72
C SER A 148 -15.46 -37.76 -14.58
N VAL A 149 -15.80 -36.58 -15.12
CA VAL A 149 -14.94 -35.39 -15.08
C VAL A 149 -15.66 -34.24 -14.38
N TYR A 150 -15.02 -33.64 -13.39
CA TYR A 150 -15.59 -32.59 -12.54
C TYR A 150 -14.81 -31.27 -12.68
N ILE A 151 -15.55 -30.17 -12.73
CA ILE A 151 -15.01 -28.82 -12.81
C ILE A 151 -15.32 -28.11 -11.49
N ARG A 152 -14.29 -27.61 -10.81
CA ARG A 152 -14.39 -26.90 -9.52
C ARG A 152 -13.71 -25.54 -9.56
N ASP A 153 -14.16 -24.64 -8.72
CA ASP A 153 -13.55 -23.32 -8.46
C ASP A 153 -12.31 -23.45 -7.53
N VAL A 154 -11.58 -22.35 -7.32
CA VAL A 154 -10.46 -22.23 -6.37
C VAL A 154 -10.80 -22.80 -4.99
N ASP A 155 -12.01 -22.52 -4.53
CA ASP A 155 -12.53 -22.84 -3.19
C ASP A 155 -13.19 -24.24 -3.14
N GLU A 156 -12.86 -25.12 -4.10
CA GLU A 156 -13.38 -26.50 -4.29
C GLU A 156 -14.91 -26.61 -4.49
N THR A 157 -15.57 -25.48 -4.74
CA THR A 157 -16.99 -25.44 -5.09
C THR A 157 -17.20 -26.10 -6.46
N LEU A 158 -18.10 -27.09 -6.54
CA LEU A 158 -18.44 -27.76 -7.79
C LEU A 158 -19.20 -26.81 -8.72
N ILE A 159 -18.61 -26.52 -9.89
CA ILE A 159 -19.22 -25.73 -10.96
C ILE A 159 -20.07 -26.65 -11.85
N GLY A 160 -19.61 -27.88 -12.10
CA GLY A 160 -20.40 -28.91 -12.79
C GLY A 160 -19.64 -30.19 -13.10
N GLU A 161 -20.36 -31.14 -13.70
CA GLU A 161 -19.86 -32.40 -14.23
C GLU A 161 -19.91 -32.37 -15.76
N ALA A 162 -18.87 -32.89 -16.42
CA ALA A 162 -18.77 -32.89 -17.88
C ALA A 162 -19.53 -34.05 -18.52
N SER A 163 -20.00 -33.86 -19.74
CA SER A 163 -20.47 -34.96 -20.59
C SER A 163 -19.27 -35.74 -21.13
N VAL A 164 -19.18 -37.03 -20.81
CA VAL A 164 -18.10 -37.93 -21.27
C VAL A 164 -18.61 -38.88 -22.35
N THR A 165 -17.87 -39.01 -23.46
CA THR A 165 -18.17 -39.93 -24.57
C THR A 165 -16.91 -40.70 -24.96
N GLY A 166 -16.83 -41.97 -24.55
CA GLY A 166 -15.64 -42.81 -24.78
C GLY A 166 -14.46 -42.34 -23.94
N THR A 167 -13.55 -41.57 -24.55
CA THR A 167 -12.36 -40.98 -23.91
C THR A 167 -12.28 -39.46 -24.10
N THR A 168 -13.31 -38.82 -24.64
CA THR A 168 -13.42 -37.36 -24.73
C THR A 168 -14.46 -36.84 -23.76
N TRP A 169 -14.28 -35.62 -23.28
CA TRP A 169 -15.22 -34.94 -22.39
C TRP A 169 -15.45 -33.50 -22.84
N SER A 170 -16.63 -32.97 -22.56
CA SER A 170 -16.99 -31.56 -22.78
C SER A 170 -17.91 -31.03 -21.69
N PHE A 171 -17.69 -29.79 -21.28
CA PHE A 171 -18.48 -29.05 -20.30
C PHE A 171 -18.69 -27.62 -20.80
N GLU A 172 -19.91 -27.10 -20.66
CA GLU A 172 -20.29 -25.76 -21.12
C GLU A 172 -20.90 -24.99 -19.95
N HIS A 173 -20.48 -23.74 -19.75
CA HIS A 173 -20.94 -22.90 -18.64
C HIS A 173 -21.06 -21.45 -19.08
N ILE A 174 -22.05 -20.74 -18.51
CA ILE A 174 -22.34 -19.34 -18.82
C ILE A 174 -22.02 -18.49 -17.60
N TRP A 175 -20.94 -17.72 -17.70
CA TRP A 175 -20.58 -16.69 -16.73
C TRP A 175 -21.41 -15.42 -16.94
N THR A 176 -21.99 -14.91 -15.85
CA THR A 176 -22.85 -13.70 -15.85
C THR A 176 -22.18 -12.48 -15.24
N SER A 177 -20.95 -12.62 -14.75
CA SER A 177 -20.05 -11.58 -14.24
C SER A 177 -18.77 -11.47 -15.08
N SER A 178 -18.09 -10.32 -14.99
CA SER A 178 -16.71 -10.17 -15.46
C SER A 178 -15.77 -10.63 -14.34
N GLU A 179 -14.90 -11.57 -14.63
CA GLU A 179 -14.07 -12.24 -13.62
C GLU A 179 -12.78 -12.82 -14.21
N VAL A 180 -11.73 -12.94 -13.39
CA VAL A 180 -10.61 -13.84 -13.70
C VAL A 180 -10.87 -15.13 -12.95
N VAL A 181 -11.16 -16.18 -13.69
CA VAL A 181 -11.56 -17.47 -13.17
C VAL A 181 -10.34 -18.36 -13.05
N TYR A 182 -10.20 -19.06 -11.92
CA TYR A 182 -9.30 -20.21 -11.78
C TYR A 182 -10.13 -21.44 -11.47
N ILE A 183 -10.03 -22.46 -12.32
CA ILE A 183 -10.70 -23.74 -12.12
C ILE A 183 -9.71 -24.90 -12.01
N LYS A 184 -10.14 -25.90 -11.25
CA LYS A 184 -9.55 -27.22 -11.12
C LYS A 184 -10.42 -28.20 -11.91
N ILE A 185 -9.82 -28.97 -12.80
CA ILE A 185 -10.53 -29.98 -13.60
C ILE A 185 -9.93 -31.34 -13.25
N VAL A 186 -10.72 -32.20 -12.64
CA VAL A 186 -10.29 -33.54 -12.19
C VAL A 186 -11.12 -34.62 -12.87
N GLN A 187 -10.59 -35.83 -12.93
CA GLN A 187 -11.37 -37.01 -13.32
C GLN A 187 -11.42 -38.06 -12.21
N SER A 188 -12.48 -38.87 -12.20
CA SER A 188 -12.68 -40.00 -11.28
C SER A 188 -12.78 -41.29 -12.07
N VAL A 189 -11.92 -42.27 -11.76
CA VAL A 189 -11.98 -43.63 -12.31
C VAL A 189 -12.16 -44.60 -11.15
N SER A 190 -13.24 -45.38 -11.16
CA SER A 190 -13.58 -46.32 -10.08
C SER A 190 -13.57 -45.67 -8.67
N ASN A 191 -14.09 -44.43 -8.56
CA ASN A 191 -14.09 -43.59 -7.36
C ASN A 191 -12.70 -43.12 -6.87
N VAL A 192 -11.64 -43.27 -7.66
CA VAL A 192 -10.33 -42.67 -7.41
C VAL A 192 -10.20 -41.41 -8.25
N LEU A 193 -10.05 -40.25 -7.60
CA LEU A 193 -9.82 -38.96 -8.26
C LEU A 193 -8.38 -38.86 -8.78
N SER A 194 -8.19 -38.10 -9.86
CA SER A 194 -6.88 -37.65 -10.37
C SER A 194 -6.36 -36.42 -9.62
N ASP A 195 -5.13 -36.02 -9.93
CA ASP A 195 -4.68 -34.64 -9.68
C ASP A 195 -5.44 -33.66 -10.59
N PRO A 196 -5.54 -32.37 -10.23
CA PRO A 196 -6.24 -31.38 -11.02
C PRO A 196 -5.40 -30.87 -12.20
N THR A 197 -6.04 -30.79 -13.36
CA THR A 197 -5.58 -29.93 -14.45
C THR A 197 -6.15 -28.53 -14.23
N GLU A 198 -5.25 -27.59 -14.01
CA GLU A 198 -5.58 -26.20 -13.69
C GLU A 198 -5.82 -25.35 -14.93
N ARG A 199 -6.81 -24.45 -14.91
CA ARG A 199 -7.03 -23.47 -15.97
C ARG A 199 -7.37 -22.10 -15.40
N TRP A 200 -6.72 -21.08 -15.94
CA TRP A 200 -7.10 -19.68 -15.77
C TRP A 200 -7.71 -19.15 -17.06
N ILE A 201 -8.80 -18.41 -16.95
CA ILE A 201 -9.40 -17.64 -18.05
C ILE A 201 -9.84 -16.26 -17.57
N GLY A 202 -9.83 -15.28 -18.47
CA GLY A 202 -10.43 -13.97 -18.23
C GLY A 202 -11.80 -13.92 -18.90
N VAL A 203 -12.86 -13.63 -18.14
CA VAL A 203 -14.23 -13.57 -18.65
C VAL A 203 -14.74 -12.14 -18.64
N GLY A 204 -15.27 -11.68 -19.77
CA GLY A 204 -15.90 -10.36 -19.89
C GLY A 204 -14.95 -9.18 -19.61
N LEU A 205 -13.65 -9.34 -19.87
CA LEU A 205 -12.64 -8.33 -19.51
C LEU A 205 -12.75 -7.06 -20.38
N GLY A 206 -12.61 -5.89 -19.74
CA GLY A 206 -12.62 -4.59 -20.44
C GLY A 206 -11.40 -4.44 -21.36
N ASN A 207 -11.64 -4.30 -22.67
CA ASN A 207 -10.57 -4.27 -23.70
C ASN A 207 -9.59 -5.45 -23.58
N ASP A 208 -10.12 -6.66 -23.35
CA ASP A 208 -9.35 -7.90 -23.23
C ASP A 208 -8.30 -7.88 -22.11
N ARG A 209 -8.53 -7.07 -21.06
CA ARG A 209 -7.58 -6.86 -19.96
C ARG A 209 -8.24 -6.67 -18.60
N ILE A 210 -7.49 -7.02 -17.56
CA ILE A 210 -7.76 -6.57 -16.19
C ILE A 210 -7.58 -5.05 -16.14
N GLU A 211 -8.60 -4.34 -15.65
CA GLU A 211 -8.51 -2.91 -15.37
C GLU A 211 -7.69 -2.69 -14.10
N VAL A 212 -6.82 -1.69 -14.15
CA VAL A 212 -5.96 -1.30 -13.03
C VAL A 212 -6.06 0.21 -12.90
N THR A 213 -6.27 0.71 -11.69
CA THR A 213 -6.20 2.13 -11.35
C THR A 213 -5.21 2.32 -10.20
N VAL A 214 -4.48 3.43 -10.22
CA VAL A 214 -3.76 3.95 -9.05
C VAL A 214 -4.73 4.90 -8.36
N THR A 215 -4.94 4.74 -7.06
CA THR A 215 -5.75 5.67 -6.25
C THR A 215 -4.87 6.52 -5.36
N GLU A 216 -3.75 5.97 -4.88
CA GLU A 216 -2.75 6.73 -4.13
C GLU A 216 -1.35 6.58 -4.75
N PRO A 217 -0.63 7.68 -5.02
CA PRO A 217 -1.10 9.06 -4.93
C PRO A 217 -2.15 9.38 -6.01
N GLU A 218 -3.11 10.26 -5.70
CA GLU A 218 -4.16 10.69 -6.65
C GLU A 218 -3.60 11.37 -7.93
N ALA A 219 -2.39 11.95 -7.86
CA ALA A 219 -1.79 12.74 -8.93
C ALA A 219 -0.96 11.89 -9.92
N GLU A 220 -1.21 12.03 -11.22
CA GLU A 220 -0.42 11.37 -12.30
C GLU A 220 1.07 11.79 -12.32
N ASN A 221 1.38 12.98 -11.79
CA ASN A 221 2.72 13.49 -11.61
C ASN A 221 2.99 13.68 -10.11
N VAL A 222 3.87 12.84 -9.56
CA VAL A 222 4.18 12.79 -8.14
C VAL A 222 5.53 13.46 -7.91
N ASN A 223 5.61 14.32 -6.89
CA ASN A 223 6.85 14.95 -6.50
C ASN A 223 7.30 14.38 -5.15
N VAL A 224 8.53 13.86 -5.09
CA VAL A 224 9.07 13.19 -3.90
C VAL A 224 10.44 13.76 -3.54
N PRO A 225 10.87 13.74 -2.26
CA PRO A 225 12.24 14.08 -1.89
C PRO A 225 13.28 13.28 -2.70
N PHE A 226 14.38 13.90 -3.12
CA PHE A 226 15.53 13.17 -3.67
C PHE A 226 16.02 12.08 -2.70
N GLY A 227 16.09 10.82 -3.16
CA GLY A 227 16.37 9.65 -2.34
C GLY A 227 15.16 9.12 -1.55
N GLY A 228 13.99 9.73 -1.70
CA GLY A 228 12.73 9.34 -1.09
C GLY A 228 12.08 8.12 -1.76
N TYR A 229 10.98 7.67 -1.16
CA TYR A 229 10.21 6.50 -1.56
C TYR A 229 8.72 6.88 -1.68
N LEU A 230 7.96 6.03 -2.36
CA LEU A 230 6.52 6.18 -2.54
C LEU A 230 5.81 4.87 -2.19
N ASP A 231 4.74 4.97 -1.41
CA ASP A 231 3.76 3.90 -1.31
C ASP A 231 2.72 4.11 -2.42
N LEU A 232 2.31 3.03 -3.07
CA LEU A 232 1.31 3.03 -4.11
C LEU A 232 0.14 2.13 -3.71
N GLU A 233 -1.07 2.64 -3.87
CA GLU A 233 -2.30 1.89 -3.64
C GLU A 233 -3.27 2.10 -4.81
N GLY A 234 -4.19 1.16 -4.99
CA GLY A 234 -5.15 1.26 -6.08
C GLY A 234 -6.14 0.11 -6.14
N THR A 235 -6.86 0.04 -7.26
CA THR A 235 -7.81 -1.04 -7.53
C THR A 235 -7.41 -1.86 -8.75
N CYS A 236 -7.83 -3.13 -8.76
CA CYS A 236 -7.82 -3.99 -9.93
C CYS A 236 -9.17 -4.67 -10.08
N THR A 237 -9.68 -4.77 -11.31
CA THR A 237 -10.92 -5.48 -11.56
C THR A 237 -10.98 -6.06 -12.97
N PRO A 238 -11.48 -7.30 -13.14
CA PRO A 238 -11.58 -8.33 -12.10
C PRO A 238 -10.21 -8.92 -11.72
N CYS A 239 -10.13 -9.57 -10.55
CA CYS A 239 -8.93 -10.26 -10.06
C CYS A 239 -9.34 -11.56 -9.34
N SER A 240 -8.67 -12.69 -9.64
CA SER A 240 -9.06 -14.03 -9.14
C SER A 240 -8.83 -14.20 -7.64
N ASN A 241 -7.87 -13.45 -7.08
CA ASN A 241 -7.33 -13.62 -5.73
C ASN A 241 -6.69 -15.00 -5.48
N ALA A 242 -6.36 -15.71 -6.56
CA ALA A 242 -5.65 -16.99 -6.58
C ALA A 242 -4.28 -16.79 -7.27
N GLY A 243 -3.30 -16.29 -6.51
CA GLY A 243 -1.98 -15.92 -7.02
C GLY A 243 -1.87 -14.53 -7.67
N SER A 244 -2.90 -13.68 -7.56
CA SER A 244 -2.89 -12.29 -8.04
C SER A 244 -1.81 -11.45 -7.34
N VAL A 245 -0.94 -10.80 -8.11
CA VAL A 245 0.10 -9.88 -7.58
C VAL A 245 0.11 -8.55 -8.33
N ILE A 246 0.38 -7.46 -7.62
CA ILE A 246 0.61 -6.15 -8.23
C ILE A 246 2.12 -5.96 -8.45
N GLN A 247 2.49 -5.43 -9.63
CA GLN A 247 3.86 -5.08 -9.96
C GLN A 247 3.99 -3.61 -10.37
N VAL A 248 5.13 -3.03 -10.00
CA VAL A 248 5.54 -1.68 -10.37
C VAL A 248 6.94 -1.78 -10.97
N GLU A 249 7.03 -1.60 -12.27
CA GLU A 249 8.29 -1.69 -13.03
C GLU A 249 8.86 -0.28 -13.25
N ILE A 250 10.12 -0.07 -12.84
CA ILE A 250 10.90 1.14 -13.13
C ILE A 250 12.11 0.73 -13.96
N VAL A 251 12.18 1.21 -15.19
CA VAL A 251 13.17 0.77 -16.20
C VAL A 251 14.62 0.84 -15.71
N ARG A 252 14.96 1.82 -14.86
CA ARG A 252 16.31 2.03 -14.32
C ARG A 252 16.59 1.33 -12.99
N ILE A 253 15.55 0.97 -12.22
CA ILE A 253 15.70 0.53 -10.82
C ILE A 253 15.33 -0.95 -10.65
N GLY A 254 14.32 -1.43 -11.39
CA GLY A 254 13.87 -2.82 -11.35
C GLY A 254 12.38 -2.96 -11.08
N LEU A 255 12.01 -4.10 -10.50
CA LEU A 255 10.63 -4.56 -10.35
C LEU A 255 10.26 -4.65 -8.87
N TYR A 256 9.26 -3.87 -8.46
CA TYR A 256 8.66 -3.94 -7.13
C TYR A 256 7.41 -4.80 -7.22
N THR A 257 7.19 -5.66 -6.23
CA THR A 257 5.99 -6.51 -6.14
C THR A 257 5.30 -6.22 -4.82
N GLY A 258 3.98 -6.11 -4.87
CA GLY A 258 3.10 -6.05 -3.71
C GLY A 258 1.98 -7.07 -3.84
N TYR A 259 0.91 -6.87 -3.07
CA TYR A 259 -0.18 -7.84 -2.95
C TYR A 259 -1.53 -7.26 -3.38
N VAL A 260 -2.43 -8.18 -3.76
CA VAL A 260 -3.83 -7.91 -4.12
C VAL A 260 -4.72 -8.54 -3.05
N VAL A 261 -5.74 -7.82 -2.57
CA VAL A 261 -6.79 -8.34 -1.68
C VAL A 261 -8.15 -7.82 -2.14
N GLY A 262 -9.00 -8.75 -2.57
CA GLY A 262 -10.27 -8.45 -3.24
C GLY A 262 -10.02 -7.77 -4.59
N ASN A 263 -10.50 -6.54 -4.72
CA ASN A 263 -10.29 -5.66 -5.87
C ASN A 263 -9.28 -4.54 -5.58
N ARG A 264 -8.54 -4.60 -4.47
CA ARG A 264 -7.55 -3.59 -4.07
C ARG A 264 -6.13 -4.14 -4.10
N TRP A 265 -5.16 -3.26 -4.30
CA TRP A 265 -3.75 -3.62 -4.29
C TRP A 265 -2.90 -2.57 -3.58
N VAL A 266 -1.75 -2.99 -3.06
CA VAL A 266 -0.77 -2.12 -2.37
C VAL A 266 0.65 -2.55 -2.75
N VAL A 267 1.51 -1.57 -3.05
CA VAL A 267 2.98 -1.72 -3.14
C VAL A 267 3.62 -0.69 -2.22
N ARG A 268 4.30 -1.15 -1.17
CA ARG A 268 5.00 -0.27 -0.22
C ARG A 268 6.43 0.02 -0.68
N ARG A 269 6.90 1.23 -0.40
CA ARG A 269 8.31 1.66 -0.48
C ARG A 269 8.96 1.46 -1.86
N VAL A 270 8.28 1.89 -2.91
CA VAL A 270 8.85 2.01 -4.26
C VAL A 270 9.92 3.11 -4.27
N GLY A 271 11.09 2.84 -4.84
CA GLY A 271 12.26 3.74 -4.80
C GLY A 271 13.51 3.10 -4.18
N PRO A 272 14.58 3.86 -3.89
CA PRO A 272 14.62 5.32 -3.82
C PRO A 272 14.70 6.01 -5.18
N PHE A 273 14.05 7.16 -5.33
CA PHE A 273 14.07 7.95 -6.56
C PHE A 273 15.27 8.90 -6.62
N THR A 274 16.02 8.89 -7.72
CA THR A 274 17.30 9.64 -7.83
C THR A 274 17.51 10.43 -9.14
N SER A 275 16.55 10.42 -10.09
CA SER A 275 16.58 11.33 -11.24
C SER A 275 16.33 12.77 -10.81
N ARG A 276 17.14 13.72 -11.31
CA ARG A 276 17.08 15.14 -10.93
C ARG A 276 16.30 15.95 -11.98
N PRO A 277 15.54 17.00 -11.61
CA PRO A 277 14.85 17.86 -12.58
C PRO A 277 15.79 18.39 -13.68
N PRO A 278 15.36 18.41 -14.95
CA PRO A 278 14.01 18.12 -15.45
C PRO A 278 13.73 16.62 -15.72
N GLU A 279 14.63 15.70 -15.35
CA GLU A 279 14.37 14.26 -15.49
C GLU A 279 13.28 13.78 -14.52
N PHE A 280 12.54 12.76 -14.95
CA PHE A 280 11.52 12.06 -14.17
C PHE A 280 11.72 10.55 -14.29
N GLU A 281 11.35 9.80 -13.26
CA GLU A 281 11.20 8.35 -13.34
C GLU A 281 9.81 8.01 -13.87
N ARG A 282 9.74 7.03 -14.77
CA ARG A 282 8.49 6.50 -15.31
C ARG A 282 8.25 5.12 -14.73
N LEU A 283 7.22 5.02 -13.92
CA LEU A 283 6.73 3.79 -13.32
C LEU A 283 5.69 3.18 -14.26
N MET A 284 5.70 1.85 -14.39
CA MET A 284 4.65 1.09 -15.06
C MET A 284 3.98 0.20 -14.03
N VAL A 285 2.79 0.60 -13.59
CA VAL A 285 1.96 -0.12 -12.61
C VAL A 285 1.05 -1.10 -13.35
N TYR A 286 1.06 -2.38 -12.97
CA TYR A 286 0.21 -3.39 -13.58
C TYR A 286 0.01 -4.62 -12.67
N VAL A 287 -1.20 -5.18 -12.71
CA VAL A 287 -1.50 -6.45 -12.01
C VAL A 287 -1.12 -7.63 -12.90
N GLN A 288 -0.75 -8.73 -12.26
CA GLN A 288 -0.60 -10.03 -12.89
C GLN A 288 -1.50 -11.01 -12.18
N ASP A 289 -2.34 -11.66 -12.96
CA ASP A 289 -3.26 -12.70 -12.50
C ASP A 289 -3.10 -13.92 -13.41
N GLY A 290 -3.40 -15.11 -12.87
CA GLY A 290 -3.21 -16.38 -13.55
C GLY A 290 -1.77 -16.90 -13.65
N ALA A 291 -1.67 -18.17 -14.03
CA ALA A 291 -0.40 -18.87 -14.21
C ALA A 291 0.36 -18.43 -15.47
N GLU A 292 1.54 -19.03 -15.66
CA GLU A 292 2.44 -18.95 -16.82
C GLU A 292 1.92 -18.15 -18.04
N LYS A 293 2.55 -16.99 -18.29
CA LYS A 293 2.20 -15.95 -19.29
C LYS A 293 1.10 -14.95 -18.87
N ARG A 294 0.29 -15.27 -17.86
CA ARG A 294 -0.66 -14.40 -17.13
C ARG A 294 -1.80 -13.78 -17.97
N ILE A 295 -2.96 -13.61 -17.35
CA ILE A 295 -4.03 -12.76 -17.88
C ILE A 295 -3.49 -11.33 -17.96
N PRO A 296 -3.55 -10.66 -19.13
CA PRO A 296 -2.97 -9.34 -19.29
C PRO A 296 -3.79 -8.29 -18.54
N SER A 297 -3.11 -7.35 -17.89
CA SER A 297 -3.71 -6.14 -17.36
C SER A 297 -3.40 -4.92 -18.22
N ARG A 298 -4.11 -3.82 -17.96
CA ARG A 298 -3.69 -2.49 -18.40
C ARG A 298 -2.44 -2.08 -17.62
N ARG A 299 -1.42 -1.59 -18.31
CA ARG A 299 -0.29 -0.88 -17.70
C ARG A 299 -0.66 0.58 -17.52
N VAL A 300 -0.59 1.06 -16.28
CA VAL A 300 -0.81 2.47 -15.91
C VAL A 300 0.56 3.15 -15.76
N PRO A 301 0.88 4.17 -16.58
CA PRO A 301 2.07 4.97 -16.37
C PRO A 301 1.85 5.93 -15.19
N LEU A 302 2.86 6.06 -14.33
CA LEU A 302 2.93 7.10 -13.30
C LEU A 302 4.30 7.81 -13.43
N PHE A 303 4.32 9.14 -13.32
CA PHE A 303 5.53 9.93 -13.47
C PHE A 303 5.96 10.51 -12.14
N VAL A 304 7.23 10.33 -11.77
CA VAL A 304 7.79 10.77 -10.48
C VAL A 304 8.96 11.73 -10.71
N THR A 305 8.83 12.97 -10.26
CA THR A 305 9.94 13.95 -10.20
C THR A 305 10.55 13.97 -8.80
N THR A 306 11.84 14.31 -8.69
CA THR A 306 12.45 14.54 -7.37
C THR A 306 12.62 16.02 -7.04
N GLU A 307 12.29 16.39 -5.81
CA GLU A 307 12.58 17.70 -5.25
C GLU A 307 13.97 17.71 -4.57
N PRO A 308 14.80 18.74 -4.78
CA PRO A 308 16.08 18.87 -4.10
C PRO A 308 15.91 19.00 -2.58
N VAL A 309 16.31 17.97 -1.84
CA VAL A 309 16.30 18.00 -0.36
C VAL A 309 17.33 19.01 0.15
N GLY A 310 16.89 19.95 0.99
CA GLY A 310 17.80 20.76 1.81
C GLY A 310 18.51 21.93 1.11
N VAL A 311 18.00 22.43 -0.02
CA VAL A 311 18.50 23.71 -0.56
C VAL A 311 18.14 24.83 0.42
N LYS A 312 19.15 25.40 1.09
CA LYS A 312 18.96 26.58 1.95
C LYS A 312 18.35 27.72 1.12
N PRO A 313 17.29 28.40 1.60
CA PRO A 313 16.82 29.62 0.95
C PRO A 313 17.97 30.64 0.94
N PRO A 314 18.02 31.55 -0.05
CA PRO A 314 19.05 32.58 -0.10
C PRO A 314 19.00 33.45 1.17
N PRO A 315 20.11 34.09 1.59
CA PRO A 315 20.05 35.05 2.69
C PRO A 315 19.04 36.17 2.40
N PRO A 316 18.24 36.63 3.38
CA PRO A 316 17.47 37.85 3.22
C PRO A 316 18.42 39.05 3.16
N SER A 317 17.94 40.18 2.65
CA SER A 317 18.66 41.45 2.71
C SER A 317 18.01 42.40 3.72
N ILE A 318 18.82 43.22 4.37
CA ILE A 318 18.41 44.40 5.13
C ILE A 318 18.60 45.62 4.21
N ARG A 319 17.58 46.47 4.07
CA ARG A 319 17.64 47.74 3.32
C ARG A 319 17.74 48.95 4.25
N VAL A 320 16.98 48.93 5.35
CA VAL A 320 17.02 49.93 6.40
C VAL A 320 17.23 49.20 7.73
N PRO A 321 18.21 49.62 8.57
CA PRO A 321 19.19 50.69 8.34
C PRO A 321 20.15 50.38 7.19
N VAL A 322 20.75 51.44 6.62
CA VAL A 322 21.84 51.35 5.64
C VAL A 322 23.15 51.24 6.41
N SER A 323 24.08 50.41 5.94
CA SER A 323 25.39 50.24 6.58
C SER A 323 26.19 51.55 6.53
N GLY A 324 26.78 51.94 7.67
CA GLY A 324 27.41 53.26 7.90
C GLY A 324 26.43 54.40 8.21
N GLY A 325 25.11 54.14 8.23
CA GLY A 325 24.10 55.16 8.50
C GLY A 325 24.12 55.69 9.94
N THR A 326 23.59 56.91 10.14
CA THR A 326 23.37 57.52 11.46
C THR A 326 21.89 57.81 11.65
N TYR A 327 21.33 57.40 12.79
CA TYR A 327 19.90 57.46 13.09
C TYR A 327 19.64 58.05 14.49
N PRO A 328 18.50 58.72 14.73
CA PRO A 328 18.15 59.22 16.06
C PRO A 328 17.81 58.08 17.03
N ILE A 329 17.95 58.34 18.33
CA ILE A 329 17.57 57.42 19.41
C ILE A 329 16.06 57.10 19.40
N GLY A 330 15.71 55.84 19.69
CA GLY A 330 14.34 55.40 19.83
C GLY A 330 13.98 54.17 18.98
N GLY A 331 12.68 54.00 18.72
CA GLY A 331 12.15 52.92 17.90
C GLY A 331 12.43 53.15 16.42
N MET A 332 13.25 52.31 15.81
CA MET A 332 13.55 52.36 14.38
C MET A 332 12.82 51.23 13.64
N ALA A 333 12.17 51.56 12.53
CA ALA A 333 11.65 50.59 11.58
C ALA A 333 12.81 49.99 10.76
N ILE A 334 12.79 48.68 10.59
CA ILE A 334 13.81 47.89 9.89
C ILE A 334 13.07 47.13 8.79
N ASP A 335 13.56 47.23 7.55
CA ASP A 335 12.94 46.60 6.40
C ASP A 335 13.94 45.93 5.46
N GLY A 336 13.45 44.98 4.68
CA GLY A 336 14.29 44.25 3.75
C GLY A 336 13.56 43.47 2.67
N ILE A 337 14.28 42.54 2.03
CA ILE A 337 13.76 41.60 1.03
C ILE A 337 14.00 40.18 1.52
N CYS A 338 13.00 39.33 1.34
CA CYS A 338 13.00 37.91 1.66
C CYS A 338 12.37 37.11 0.50
N GLU A 339 12.42 35.79 0.59
CA GLU A 339 11.71 34.90 -0.31
C GLU A 339 10.21 34.86 0.05
N VAL A 340 9.35 34.72 -0.96
CA VAL A 340 7.89 34.66 -0.76
C VAL A 340 7.52 33.43 0.07
N GLY A 341 6.73 33.66 1.12
CA GLY A 341 6.28 32.65 2.07
C GLY A 341 7.31 32.22 3.12
N ALA A 342 8.46 32.89 3.21
CA ALA A 342 9.40 32.70 4.32
C ALA A 342 8.95 33.45 5.58
N THR A 343 9.45 33.03 6.75
CA THR A 343 9.51 33.86 7.96
C THR A 343 10.91 34.45 8.11
N VAL A 344 11.04 35.60 8.78
CA VAL A 344 12.33 36.30 8.96
C VAL A 344 12.49 36.69 10.42
N GLU A 345 13.68 36.47 10.98
CA GLU A 345 14.05 36.99 12.31
C GLU A 345 15.24 37.94 12.19
N LEU A 346 15.20 39.00 13.00
CA LEU A 346 16.28 39.95 13.18
C LEU A 346 17.21 39.46 14.30
N LEU A 347 18.52 39.52 14.05
CA LEU A 347 19.58 39.01 14.92
C LEU A 347 20.64 40.10 15.21
N ASP A 348 21.32 39.98 16.34
CA ASP A 348 22.55 40.74 16.62
C ASP A 348 23.78 40.18 15.86
N GLU A 349 24.97 40.79 16.06
CA GLU A 349 26.22 40.34 15.45
C GLU A 349 26.55 38.85 15.75
N ARG A 350 26.12 38.36 16.92
CA ARG A 350 26.40 37.03 17.52
C ARG A 350 25.34 35.99 17.16
N GLY A 351 24.25 36.39 16.49
CA GLY A 351 23.14 35.52 16.14
C GLY A 351 22.06 35.40 17.22
N VAL A 352 22.07 36.26 18.25
CA VAL A 352 21.00 36.30 19.25
C VAL A 352 19.79 37.00 18.63
N LYS A 353 18.61 36.37 18.74
CA LYS A 353 17.35 36.91 18.23
C LYS A 353 16.99 38.22 18.96
N LEU A 354 16.78 39.27 18.17
CA LEU A 354 16.32 40.59 18.62
C LEU A 354 14.82 40.74 18.46
N ASN A 355 14.26 40.36 17.30
CA ASN A 355 12.82 40.42 17.05
C ASN A 355 12.39 39.49 15.90
N ASP A 356 11.10 39.16 15.85
CA ASP A 356 10.44 38.61 14.66
C ASP A 356 10.09 39.72 13.66
N ALA A 357 9.96 39.36 12.38
CA ALA A 357 9.50 40.27 11.34
C ALA A 357 8.14 39.85 10.76
N LEU A 358 7.31 40.85 10.46
CA LEU A 358 6.14 40.70 9.60
C LEU A 358 6.60 40.59 8.15
N VAL A 359 6.24 39.49 7.49
CA VAL A 359 6.50 39.27 6.07
C VAL A 359 5.23 39.53 5.26
N VAL A 360 5.35 40.33 4.19
CA VAL A 360 4.30 40.61 3.21
C VAL A 360 4.91 40.48 1.82
N ASP A 361 4.37 39.56 1.02
CA ASP A 361 4.93 39.12 -0.27
C ASP A 361 6.41 38.73 -0.17
N ASN A 362 7.31 39.53 -0.76
CA ASN A 362 8.76 39.35 -0.75
C ASN A 362 9.50 40.38 0.12
N LYS A 363 8.79 41.09 1.01
CA LYS A 363 9.34 42.11 1.90
C LYS A 363 9.08 41.73 3.35
N TRP A 364 10.02 42.09 4.21
CA TRP A 364 9.88 41.91 5.65
C TRP A 364 10.09 43.23 6.38
N TYR A 365 9.41 43.35 7.51
CA TYR A 365 9.36 44.56 8.33
C TYR A 365 9.40 44.18 9.81
N THR A 366 10.22 44.86 10.59
CA THR A 366 10.18 44.81 12.05
C THR A 366 10.51 46.18 12.64
N SER A 367 10.43 46.32 13.95
CA SER A 367 10.95 47.49 14.65
C SER A 367 11.71 47.07 15.90
N PHE A 368 12.69 47.88 16.28
CA PHE A 368 13.46 47.67 17.50
C PHE A 368 13.86 49.02 18.10
N THR A 369 13.92 49.10 19.43
CA THR A 369 14.28 50.33 20.15
C THR A 369 15.77 50.33 20.42
N TRP A 370 16.48 51.30 19.86
CA TRP A 370 17.94 51.38 19.95
C TRP A 370 18.38 52.48 20.93
N GLY A 371 19.31 52.13 21.81
CA GLY A 371 20.07 53.10 22.61
C GLY A 371 21.20 53.75 21.79
N PRO A 372 21.87 54.79 22.33
CA PRO A 372 22.97 55.45 21.63
C PRO A 372 24.19 54.52 21.48
N GLY A 373 24.91 54.63 20.37
CA GLY A 373 26.12 53.85 20.08
C GLY A 373 26.14 53.20 18.70
N VAL A 374 27.17 52.37 18.45
CA VAL A 374 27.31 51.58 17.21
C VAL A 374 26.63 50.23 17.39
N HIS A 375 25.74 49.88 16.46
CA HIS A 375 24.97 48.64 16.45
C HIS A 375 25.28 47.80 15.23
N ARG A 376 25.17 46.48 15.37
CA ARG A 376 25.52 45.49 14.35
C ARG A 376 24.46 44.40 14.29
N ILE A 377 23.83 44.24 13.13
CA ILE A 377 22.68 43.35 12.93
C ILE A 377 22.82 42.46 11.70
N LYS A 378 22.12 41.33 11.74
CA LYS A 378 21.87 40.42 10.61
C LYS A 378 20.40 40.03 10.60
N ALA A 379 19.93 39.45 9.50
CA ALA A 379 18.65 38.75 9.45
C ALA A 379 18.84 37.37 8.81
N TRP A 380 18.04 36.39 9.20
CA TRP A 380 17.98 35.09 8.53
C TRP A 380 16.53 34.76 8.19
N GLN A 381 16.31 33.91 7.18
CA GLN A 381 14.96 33.54 6.76
C GLN A 381 14.75 32.03 6.79
N LYS A 382 13.56 31.60 7.21
CA LYS A 382 13.15 30.21 7.29
C LYS A 382 12.02 29.95 6.29
N LYS A 383 12.15 28.91 5.45
CA LYS A 383 11.12 28.47 4.51
C LYS A 383 10.88 26.98 4.71
N GLY A 384 9.64 26.60 5.07
CA GLY A 384 9.37 25.29 5.65
C GLY A 384 10.19 25.12 6.95
N ASP A 385 10.97 24.03 7.04
CA ASP A 385 11.90 23.79 8.14
C ASP A 385 13.36 24.16 7.86
N ILE A 386 13.66 24.68 6.66
CA ILE A 386 15.04 25.01 6.24
C ILE A 386 15.32 26.50 6.48
N VAL A 387 16.47 26.81 7.08
CA VAL A 387 16.90 28.19 7.35
C VAL A 387 18.08 28.60 6.47
N SER A 388 18.08 29.85 6.02
CA SER A 388 19.14 30.45 5.21
C SER A 388 20.45 30.63 5.98
N GLU A 389 21.53 30.93 5.26
CA GLU A 389 22.63 31.67 5.88
C GLU A 389 22.15 33.08 6.29
N PRO A 390 22.74 33.72 7.31
CA PRO A 390 22.43 35.10 7.66
C PRO A 390 22.75 36.09 6.53
N SER A 391 22.07 37.23 6.55
CA SER A 391 22.34 38.39 5.70
C SER A 391 23.77 38.90 5.88
N VAL A 392 24.20 39.75 4.94
CA VAL A 392 25.36 40.63 5.16
C VAL A 392 25.14 41.42 6.46
N LEU A 393 26.21 41.58 7.24
CA LEU A 393 26.22 42.36 8.47
C LEU A 393 25.99 43.84 8.15
N VAL A 394 25.01 44.46 8.81
CA VAL A 394 24.78 45.91 8.75
C VAL A 394 25.26 46.56 10.04
N GLU A 395 26.17 47.52 9.92
CA GLU A 395 26.64 48.35 11.02
C GLU A 395 26.05 49.76 10.89
N PHE A 396 25.53 50.35 11.96
CA PHE A 396 24.99 51.71 11.95
C PHE A 396 25.18 52.39 13.32
N THR A 397 25.14 53.71 13.35
CA THR A 397 25.26 54.49 14.60
C THR A 397 23.91 55.09 14.98
N VAL A 398 23.59 55.04 16.27
CA VAL A 398 22.46 55.74 16.87
C VAL A 398 22.96 56.88 17.73
N THR A 399 22.51 58.09 17.46
CA THR A 399 22.88 59.32 18.18
C THR A 399 21.73 59.84 19.04
N PRO A 400 22.02 60.55 20.15
CA PRO A 400 21.02 61.25 20.96
C PRO A 400 20.13 62.21 20.15
#